data_AF-A0A813IPX5-F1
#
_entry.id   AF-A0A813IPX5-F1
#
_cell.length_a   1.000
_cell.length_b   1.000
_cell.length_c   1.000
_cell.angle_alpha   90.00
_cell.angle_beta   90.00
_cell.angle_gamma   90.00
#
_symmetry.space_group_name_H-M   'P 1'
#
loop_
_entity.id
_entity.type
_entity.pdbx_description
1 polymer ?
#
loop_
_entity_poly.entity_id
_entity_poly.type
_entity_poly.pdbx_seq_one_letter_code
_entity_poly.pdbx_strand_id
1 'polypeptide(L)'
;MLNVEEFVCPELRLAMCHVKEAMRIILHSLVVCRSIGGHNPIDPKTSTSDLFDIDYIRTDEPEFGEELEQTVQQFSEFFENSMGKHAGRAQLVFNFYTTKSRKQSIWNMLVGSDEKIVFEQWRVPVAAQPLRRFSNPADNLREEANLQASASQQVQQALHYVIGRANAKV
;
A
#
# COMPACT_ATOMS: atom_id res chain seq x y z
N MET A 1 -4.37 5.76 -26.50
CA MET A 1 -4.15 5.03 -25.25
C MET A 1 -2.80 5.45 -24.72
N LEU A 2 -2.73 5.99 -23.52
CA LEU A 2 -1.46 6.10 -22.80
C LEU A 2 -1.12 4.68 -22.32
N ASN A 3 0.12 4.24 -22.51
CA ASN A 3 0.56 2.98 -21.92
C ASN A 3 0.60 3.19 -20.40
N VAL A 4 -0.17 2.40 -19.66
CA VAL A 4 -0.13 2.41 -18.19
C VAL A 4 1.16 1.73 -17.77
N GLU A 5 2.00 2.44 -17.02
CA GLU A 5 3.17 1.83 -16.43
C GLU A 5 2.79 1.06 -15.16
N GLU A 6 3.11 -0.22 -15.10
CA GLU A 6 2.76 -1.07 -13.97
C GLU A 6 4.00 -1.47 -13.14
N PHE A 7 3.88 -1.32 -11.83
CA PHE A 7 4.85 -1.77 -10.84
C PHE A 7 4.19 -2.76 -9.91
N VAL A 8 4.86 -3.87 -9.63
CA VAL A 8 4.37 -4.92 -8.75
C VAL A 8 5.42 -5.16 -7.68
N CYS A 9 5.08 -4.80 -6.45
CA CYS A 9 5.92 -5.09 -5.30
C CYS A 9 6.09 -6.61 -5.12
N PRO A 10 7.19 -7.07 -4.52
CA PRO A 10 7.29 -8.44 -4.04
C PRO A 10 6.08 -8.79 -3.18
N GLU A 11 5.56 -10.01 -3.35
CA GLU A 11 4.42 -10.46 -2.55
C GLU A 11 4.77 -10.56 -1.08
N LEU A 12 3.92 -9.93 -0.26
CA LEU A 12 4.04 -9.96 1.20
C LEU A 12 3.23 -11.13 1.75
N ARG A 13 3.92 -12.07 2.40
CA ARG A 13 3.30 -13.15 3.18
C ARG A 13 3.26 -12.72 4.64
N LEU A 14 2.07 -12.36 5.12
CA LEU A 14 1.89 -11.67 6.39
C LEU A 14 0.83 -12.34 7.26
N ALA A 15 1.06 -12.38 8.57
CA ALA A 15 -0.01 -12.64 9.51
C ALA A 15 -0.97 -11.44 9.56
N MET A 16 -2.23 -11.66 9.94
CA MET A 16 -3.26 -10.61 9.92
C MET A 16 -2.87 -9.38 10.75
N CYS A 17 -2.20 -9.57 11.88
CA CYS A 17 -1.73 -8.48 12.74
C CYS A 17 -0.70 -7.56 12.06
N HIS A 18 0.01 -8.04 11.03
CA HIS A 18 1.05 -7.28 10.31
C HIS A 18 0.50 -6.48 9.12
N VAL A 19 -0.68 -6.84 8.60
CA VAL A 19 -1.19 -6.31 7.32
C VAL A 19 -1.39 -4.81 7.38
N LYS A 20 -2.05 -4.31 8.42
CA LYS A 20 -2.40 -2.89 8.56
C LYS A 20 -1.16 -1.99 8.53
N GLU A 21 -0.17 -2.32 9.35
CA GLU A 21 1.07 -1.54 9.45
C GLU A 21 1.93 -1.66 8.18
N ALA A 22 1.98 -2.84 7.57
CA ALA A 22 2.71 -3.04 6.32
C ALA A 22 2.15 -2.16 5.19
N MET A 23 0.82 -2.11 5.05
CA MET A 23 0.17 -1.27 4.03
C MET A 23 0.39 0.22 4.32
N ARG A 24 0.31 0.63 5.59
CA ARG A 24 0.59 2.01 6.01
C ARG A 24 1.97 2.47 5.57
N ILE A 25 3.02 1.72 5.92
CA ILE A 25 4.41 2.05 5.59
C ILE A 25 4.59 2.20 4.09
N ILE A 26 4.10 1.23 3.32
CA ILE A 26 4.27 1.19 1.86
C ILE A 26 3.52 2.34 1.19
N LEU A 27 2.28 2.61 1.58
CA LEU A 27 1.46 3.66 0.98
C LEU A 27 1.97 5.05 1.27
N HIS A 28 2.29 5.34 2.53
CA HIS A 28 2.87 6.64 2.91
C HIS A 28 4.17 6.89 2.15
N SER A 29 5.04 5.88 2.07
CA SER A 29 6.30 6.01 1.36
C SER A 29 6.10 6.21 -0.14
N LEU A 30 5.16 5.49 -0.75
CA LEU A 30 4.84 5.61 -2.18
C LEU A 30 4.33 7.01 -2.53
N VAL A 31 3.41 7.53 -1.72
CA VAL A 31 2.87 8.89 -1.88
C VAL A 31 3.99 9.90 -1.77
N VAL A 32 4.82 9.79 -0.73
CA VAL A 32 5.91 10.75 -0.55
C VAL A 32 6.86 10.74 -1.74
N CYS A 33 7.29 9.56 -2.18
CA CYS A 33 8.19 9.42 -3.33
C CYS A 33 7.63 10.04 -4.62
N ARG A 34 6.30 10.14 -4.78
CA ARG A 34 5.67 10.66 -5.99
C ARG A 34 5.14 12.08 -5.90
N SER A 35 5.03 12.62 -4.70
CA SER A 35 4.70 14.03 -4.49
C SER A 35 5.94 14.92 -4.52
N ILE A 36 7.16 14.36 -4.36
CA ILE A 36 8.41 15.11 -4.53
C ILE A 36 8.51 15.61 -5.98
N GLY A 37 8.51 16.94 -6.16
CA GLY A 37 8.54 17.60 -7.47
C GLY A 37 7.16 17.82 -8.12
N GLY A 38 6.07 17.47 -7.43
CA GLY A 38 4.71 17.79 -7.85
C GLY A 38 4.32 19.26 -7.62
N HIS A 39 3.15 19.65 -8.11
CA HIS A 39 2.64 21.03 -8.00
C HIS A 39 2.29 21.45 -6.56
N ASN A 40 1.99 20.46 -5.70
CA ASN A 40 1.74 20.63 -4.27
C ASN A 40 2.89 19.96 -3.51
N PRO A 41 3.86 20.74 -2.99
CA PRO A 41 4.91 20.20 -2.15
C PRO A 41 4.29 19.59 -0.89
N ILE A 42 4.70 18.38 -0.56
CA ILE A 42 4.43 17.75 0.75
C ILE A 42 5.66 17.96 1.64
N ASP A 43 5.47 18.04 2.96
CA ASP A 43 6.57 18.03 3.92
C ASP A 43 6.80 16.61 4.46
N PRO A 44 7.82 15.88 3.97
CA PRO A 44 8.05 14.51 4.40
C PRO A 44 8.55 14.45 5.84
N LYS A 45 7.90 13.64 6.67
CA LYS A 45 8.33 13.34 8.04
C LYS A 45 8.84 11.91 8.17
N THR A 46 9.87 11.73 8.98
CA THR A 46 10.32 10.40 9.37
C THR A 46 9.40 9.85 10.45
N SER A 47 8.99 8.60 10.31
CA SER A 47 8.22 7.85 11.30
C SER A 47 8.84 6.47 11.48
N THR A 48 8.80 5.96 12.70
CA THR A 48 9.28 4.61 13.05
C THR A 48 8.10 3.70 13.28
N SER A 49 8.14 2.51 12.70
CA SER A 49 7.20 1.43 12.99
C SER A 49 7.74 0.59 14.14
N ASP A 50 7.15 0.69 15.33
CA ASP A 50 7.53 -0.16 16.47
C ASP A 50 7.30 -1.65 16.18
N LEU A 51 6.28 -1.95 15.37
CA LEU A 51 5.95 -3.33 15.03
C LEU A 51 7.06 -3.96 14.18
N PHE A 52 7.65 -3.22 13.24
CA PHE A 52 8.66 -3.79 12.34
C PHE A 52 10.09 -3.36 12.62
N ASP A 53 10.29 -2.37 13.49
CA ASP A 53 11.57 -1.67 13.71
C ASP A 53 12.12 -1.08 12.40
N ILE A 54 11.25 -0.35 11.68
CA ILE A 54 11.55 0.25 10.38
C ILE A 54 11.25 1.74 10.41
N ASP A 55 12.25 2.54 10.05
CA ASP A 55 12.07 3.96 9.73
C ASP A 55 11.57 4.12 8.30
N TYR A 56 10.54 4.94 8.13
CA TYR A 56 9.95 5.24 6.83
C TYR A 56 9.52 6.70 6.72
N ILE A 57 9.32 7.14 5.49
CA ILE A 57 8.87 8.51 5.19
C ILE A 57 7.34 8.55 5.11
N ARG A 58 6.76 9.58 5.71
CA ARG A 58 5.33 9.79 5.83
C ARG A 58 4.94 11.20 5.40
N THR A 59 3.77 11.35 4.78
CA THR A 59 3.16 12.65 4.50
C THR A 59 2.59 13.27 5.78
N ASP A 60 2.76 14.57 5.96
CA ASP A 60 2.20 15.30 7.09
C ASP A 60 0.91 16.07 6.76
N GLU A 61 0.49 16.03 5.49
CA GLU A 61 -0.78 16.56 5.00
C GLU A 61 -1.96 15.85 5.71
N PRO A 62 -2.74 16.55 6.55
CA PRO A 62 -3.74 15.92 7.40
C PRO A 62 -4.84 15.20 6.62
N GLU A 63 -5.44 15.87 5.64
CA GLU A 63 -6.56 15.34 4.86
C GLU A 63 -6.16 14.07 4.09
N PHE A 64 -4.99 14.10 3.45
CA PHE A 64 -4.48 12.96 2.70
C PHE A 64 -4.02 11.84 3.63
N GLY A 65 -3.41 12.19 4.77
CA GLY A 65 -3.05 11.24 5.81
C GLY A 65 -4.27 10.47 6.34
N GLU A 66 -5.38 11.15 6.60
CA GLU A 66 -6.63 10.53 7.04
C GLU A 66 -7.23 9.61 5.98
N GLU A 67 -7.29 10.03 4.71
CA GLU A 67 -7.80 9.18 3.62
C GLU A 67 -6.96 7.90 3.44
N LEU A 68 -5.63 8.02 3.58
CA LEU A 68 -4.72 6.89 3.49
C LEU A 68 -4.93 5.91 4.66
N GLU A 69 -5.07 6.42 5.90
CA GLU A 69 -5.38 5.57 7.06
C GLU A 69 -6.73 4.87 6.94
N GLN A 70 -7.75 5.55 6.38
CA GLN A 70 -9.04 4.93 6.08
C GLN A 70 -8.90 3.82 5.02
N THR A 71 -8.14 4.06 3.97
CA THR A 71 -7.86 3.06 2.92
C THR A 71 -7.14 1.84 3.49
N VAL A 72 -6.15 2.06 4.35
CA VAL A 72 -5.42 0.99 5.05
C VAL A 72 -6.37 0.17 5.93
N GLN A 73 -7.26 0.83 6.68
CA GLN A 73 -8.25 0.15 7.51
C GLN A 73 -9.21 -0.69 6.67
N GLN A 74 -9.79 -0.11 5.62
CA GLN A 74 -10.72 -0.79 4.70
C GLN A 74 -10.06 -2.00 4.03
N PHE A 75 -8.80 -1.86 3.61
CA PHE A 75 -8.06 -2.98 3.03
C PHE A 75 -7.82 -4.09 4.04
N SER A 76 -7.45 -3.76 5.29
CA SER A 76 -7.24 -4.75 6.35
C SER A 76 -8.53 -5.54 6.63
N GLU A 77 -9.66 -4.85 6.74
CA GLU A 77 -10.98 -5.48 6.93
C GLU A 77 -11.39 -6.32 5.73
N PHE A 78 -11.18 -5.81 4.51
CA PHE A 78 -11.42 -6.55 3.28
C PHE A 78 -10.59 -7.84 3.24
N PHE A 79 -9.30 -7.74 3.58
CA PHE A 79 -8.39 -8.87 3.58
C PHE A 79 -8.81 -9.93 4.60
N GLU A 80 -9.16 -9.53 5.82
CA GLU A 80 -9.68 -10.42 6.85
C GLU A 80 -10.93 -11.18 6.39
N ASN A 81 -11.90 -10.45 5.82
CA ASN A 81 -13.14 -11.02 5.30
C ASN A 81 -12.94 -11.91 4.06
N SER A 82 -11.79 -11.79 3.39
CA SER A 82 -11.45 -12.54 2.18
C SER A 82 -10.79 -13.91 2.46
N MET A 83 -10.39 -14.17 3.72
CA MET A 83 -9.57 -15.32 4.13
C MET A 83 -10.14 -16.69 3.76
N GLY A 84 -11.46 -16.82 3.53
CA GLY A 84 -12.11 -18.05 3.06
C GLY A 84 -12.50 -18.07 1.57
N LYS A 85 -12.46 -16.93 0.88
CA LYS A 85 -13.02 -16.78 -0.49
C LYS A 85 -11.94 -16.71 -1.57
N HIS A 86 -10.76 -16.20 -1.24
CA HIS A 86 -9.70 -15.90 -2.20
C HIS A 86 -8.36 -16.56 -1.85
N ALA A 87 -8.39 -17.76 -1.26
CA ALA A 87 -7.21 -18.50 -0.82
C ALA A 87 -6.26 -17.67 0.08
N GLY A 88 -6.81 -16.72 0.83
CA GLY A 88 -6.04 -15.80 1.67
C GLY A 88 -5.14 -14.85 0.88
N ARG A 89 -5.53 -14.43 -0.33
CA ARG A 89 -4.74 -13.49 -1.16
C ARG A 89 -5.57 -12.28 -1.54
N ALA A 90 -4.95 -11.11 -1.50
CA ALA A 90 -5.50 -9.86 -2.00
C ALA A 90 -4.39 -9.00 -2.60
N GLN A 91 -4.76 -7.92 -3.27
CA GLN A 91 -3.82 -6.91 -3.73
C GLN A 91 -4.37 -5.53 -3.41
N LEU A 92 -3.52 -4.66 -2.89
CA LEU A 92 -3.80 -3.23 -2.84
C LEU A 92 -3.27 -2.60 -4.13
N VAL A 93 -4.09 -1.75 -4.76
CA VAL A 93 -3.75 -1.09 -6.02
C VAL A 93 -3.79 0.42 -5.84
N PHE A 94 -2.68 1.08 -6.16
CA PHE A 94 -2.55 2.53 -6.13
C PHE A 94 -2.36 3.07 -7.55
N ASN A 95 -3.24 3.97 -7.98
CA ASN A 95 -3.24 4.50 -9.35
C ASN A 95 -2.91 6.00 -9.34
N PHE A 96 -1.94 6.40 -10.17
CA PHE A 96 -1.77 7.80 -10.52
C PHE A 96 -2.51 8.09 -11.82
N TYR A 97 -3.31 9.14 -11.80
CA TYR A 97 -4.18 9.49 -12.92
C TYR A 97 -4.19 11.00 -13.15
N THR A 98 -4.52 11.38 -14.38
CA THR A 98 -4.90 12.75 -14.73
C THR A 98 -6.40 12.81 -14.99
N THR A 99 -7.03 13.95 -14.72
CA THR A 99 -8.43 14.19 -15.07
C THR A 99 -8.51 14.88 -16.42
N LYS A 100 -9.38 14.38 -17.29
CA LYS A 100 -9.72 15.06 -18.54
C LYS A 100 -11.17 15.52 -18.45
N SER A 101 -11.37 16.83 -18.50
CA SER A 101 -12.72 17.39 -18.61
C SER A 101 -13.36 16.89 -19.89
N ARG A 102 -14.49 16.20 -19.76
CA ARG A 102 -15.28 15.74 -20.91
C ARG A 102 -15.88 16.99 -21.54
N LYS A 103 -15.56 17.30 -22.80
CA LYS A 103 -16.27 18.35 -23.55
C LYS A 103 -17.76 18.04 -23.46
N GLN A 104 -18.51 18.94 -22.83
CA GLN A 104 -19.96 18.82 -22.66
C GLN A 104 -20.60 18.65 -24.04
N SER A 105 -20.98 17.41 -24.39
CA SER A 105 -21.88 17.17 -25.51
C SER A 105 -23.29 17.46 -25.02
N ILE A 106 -24.08 18.14 -25.86
CA ILE A 106 -25.47 18.58 -25.60
C ILE A 106 -26.38 17.41 -25.17
N TRP A 107 -25.98 16.16 -25.43
CA TRP A 107 -26.70 14.94 -25.03
C TRP A 107 -26.43 14.45 -23.59
N ASN A 108 -25.40 14.94 -22.89
CA ASN A 108 -24.99 14.45 -21.56
C ASN A 108 -25.16 15.52 -20.45
N MET A 109 -26.27 16.26 -20.46
CA MET A 109 -26.53 17.37 -19.53
C MET A 109 -26.77 16.93 -18.05
N LEU A 110 -26.66 15.65 -17.71
CA LEU A 110 -27.04 15.17 -16.37
C LEU A 110 -25.93 14.60 -15.48
N VAL A 111 -24.78 14.15 -16.00
CA VAL A 111 -23.63 13.76 -15.15
C VAL A 111 -22.34 13.90 -15.95
N GLY A 112 -21.70 15.06 -15.86
CA GLY A 112 -20.33 15.22 -16.33
C GLY A 112 -19.37 14.79 -15.22
N SER A 113 -19.04 13.50 -15.12
CA SER A 113 -17.89 13.09 -14.31
C SER A 113 -16.62 13.24 -15.15
N ASP A 114 -15.58 13.84 -14.57
CA ASP A 114 -14.26 13.90 -15.18
C ASP A 114 -13.75 12.49 -15.45
N GLU A 115 -13.17 12.27 -16.62
CA GLU A 115 -12.58 10.98 -16.97
C GLU A 115 -11.20 10.86 -16.31
N LYS A 116 -11.01 9.84 -15.47
CA LYS A 116 -9.71 9.49 -14.89
C LYS A 116 -8.90 8.69 -15.90
N ILE A 117 -7.78 9.24 -16.36
CA ILE A 117 -6.83 8.56 -17.24
C ILE A 117 -5.65 8.12 -16.38
N VAL A 118 -5.60 6.84 -16.03
CA VAL A 118 -4.47 6.26 -15.30
C VAL A 118 -3.26 6.24 -16.22
N PHE A 119 -2.14 6.78 -15.76
CA PHE A 119 -0.86 6.71 -16.46
C PHE A 119 0.13 5.78 -15.76
N GLU A 120 -0.17 5.40 -14.53
CA GLU A 120 0.70 4.56 -13.73
C GLU A 120 -0.05 3.84 -12.60
N GLN A 121 0.38 2.62 -12.32
CA GLN A 121 -0.23 1.74 -11.34
C GLN A 121 0.81 1.00 -10.50
N TRP A 122 0.62 0.99 -9.18
CA TRP A 122 1.37 0.18 -8.23
C TRP A 122 0.48 -0.89 -7.63
N ARG A 123 0.98 -2.12 -7.59
CA ARG A 123 0.29 -3.28 -7.01
C ARG A 123 1.11 -3.81 -5.84
N VAL A 124 0.46 -3.96 -4.69
CA VAL A 124 1.04 -4.55 -3.48
C VAL A 124 0.28 -5.86 -3.19
N PRO A 125 0.76 -7.00 -3.72
CA PRO A 125 0.15 -8.28 -3.45
C PRO A 125 0.43 -8.74 -2.02
N VAL A 126 -0.61 -9.22 -1.34
CA VAL A 126 -0.56 -9.74 0.03
C VAL A 126 -1.18 -11.13 0.07
N ALA A 127 -0.47 -12.05 0.72
CA ALA A 127 -0.92 -13.40 0.99
C ALA A 127 -0.90 -13.65 2.50
N ALA A 128 -1.91 -14.34 3.00
CA ALA A 128 -2.07 -14.62 4.40
C ALA A 128 -1.09 -15.71 4.82
N GLN A 129 -0.36 -15.43 5.89
CA GLN A 129 0.49 -16.40 6.55
C GLN A 129 -0.20 -16.84 7.83
N PRO A 130 -0.74 -18.07 7.88
CA PRO A 130 -1.45 -18.56 9.06
C PRO A 130 -0.47 -18.79 10.22
N LEU A 131 -0.89 -18.37 11.41
CA LEU A 131 -0.19 -18.67 12.65
C LEU A 131 -0.29 -20.17 12.95
N ARG A 132 0.86 -20.85 13.00
CA ARG A 132 0.91 -22.24 13.47
C ARG A 132 0.82 -22.25 14.99
N ARG A 133 -0.03 -23.13 15.52
CA ARG A 133 -0.18 -23.33 16.97
C ARG A 133 0.43 -24.66 17.35
N PHE A 134 1.28 -24.62 18.36
CA PHE A 134 1.98 -25.76 18.93
C PHE A 134 1.48 -26.02 20.35
N SER A 135 1.53 -27.28 20.78
CA SER A 135 1.16 -27.64 22.16
C SER A 135 2.14 -27.06 23.18
N ASN A 136 3.39 -26.84 22.78
CA ASN A 136 4.44 -26.26 23.61
C ASN A 136 4.43 -24.73 23.50
N PRO A 137 4.25 -23.98 24.61
CA PRO A 137 4.30 -22.51 24.62
C PRO A 137 5.60 -21.93 24.05
N ALA A 138 6.74 -22.58 24.29
CA ALA A 138 8.03 -22.08 23.79
C ALA A 138 8.12 -22.14 22.24
N ASP A 139 7.50 -23.16 21.63
CA ASP A 139 7.44 -23.26 20.17
C ASP A 139 6.52 -22.20 19.56
N ASN A 140 5.41 -21.86 20.23
CA ASN A 140 4.55 -20.74 19.82
C ASN A 140 5.30 -19.41 19.83
N LEU A 141 6.04 -19.12 20.91
CA LEU A 141 6.83 -17.89 21.01
C LEU A 141 7.89 -17.81 19.89
N ARG A 142 8.55 -18.93 19.59
CA ARG A 142 9.53 -18.99 18.50
C ARG A 142 8.89 -18.78 17.13
N GLU A 143 7.72 -19.36 16.88
CA GLU A 143 6.97 -19.14 15.63
C GLU A 143 6.54 -17.69 15.47
N GLU A 144 6.01 -17.07 16.53
CA GLU A 144 5.62 -15.65 16.51
C GLU A 144 6.82 -14.74 16.23
N ALA A 145 7.97 -15.00 16.86
CA ALA A 145 9.22 -14.27 16.59
C ALA A 145 9.69 -14.45 15.13
N ASN A 146 9.62 -15.67 14.60
CA ASN A 146 10.00 -15.94 13.20
C ASN A 146 9.06 -15.22 12.22
N LEU A 147 7.76 -15.22 12.47
CA LEU A 147 6.78 -14.51 11.66
C LEU A 147 7.00 -13.00 11.70
N GLN A 148 7.30 -12.46 12.89
CA GLN A 148 7.64 -11.05 13.05
C GLN A 148 8.88 -10.66 12.25
N ALA A 149 9.98 -11.40 12.39
CA ALA A 149 11.22 -11.14 11.66
C ALA A 149 11.03 -11.26 10.13
N SER A 150 10.30 -12.28 9.68
CA SER A 150 9.96 -12.48 8.27
C SER A 150 9.09 -11.35 7.73
N ALA A 151 8.11 -10.86 8.51
CA ALA A 151 7.26 -9.74 8.12
C ALA A 151 8.07 -8.44 8.00
N SER A 152 8.89 -8.11 8.99
CA SER A 152 9.80 -6.93 8.95
C SER A 152 10.68 -6.96 7.70
N GLN A 153 11.34 -8.08 7.42
CA GLN A 153 12.22 -8.21 6.25
C GLN A 153 11.46 -8.00 4.94
N GLN A 154 10.25 -8.58 4.80
CA GLN A 154 9.44 -8.44 3.60
C GLN A 154 8.95 -6.99 3.40
N VAL A 155 8.52 -6.32 4.48
CA VAL A 155 8.11 -4.91 4.43
C VAL A 155 9.28 -4.01 4.04
N GLN A 156 10.47 -4.25 4.61
CA GLN A 156 11.68 -3.50 4.25
C GLN A 156 12.05 -3.69 2.77
N GLN A 157 11.95 -4.92 2.24
CA GLN A 157 12.19 -5.19 0.82
C GLN A 157 11.18 -4.49 -0.09
N ALA A 158 9.89 -4.49 0.28
CA ALA A 158 8.87 -3.76 -0.46
C ALA A 158 9.10 -2.24 -0.42
N LEU A 159 9.53 -1.71 0.73
CA LEU A 159 9.90 -0.29 0.87
C LEU A 159 11.08 0.08 -0.04
N HIS A 160 12.16 -0.71 -0.02
CA HIS A 160 13.30 -0.51 -0.92
C HIS A 160 12.90 -0.60 -2.39
N TYR A 161 11.99 -1.53 -2.74
CA TYR A 161 11.45 -1.63 -4.09
C TYR A 161 10.71 -0.34 -4.49
N VAL A 162 9.81 0.16 -3.63
CA VAL A 162 9.06 1.41 -3.87
C VAL A 162 10.02 2.58 -4.08
N ILE A 163 10.95 2.80 -3.16
CA ILE A 163 11.90 3.92 -3.23
C ILE A 163 12.79 3.78 -4.49
N GLY A 164 13.33 2.59 -4.74
CA GLY A 164 14.20 2.34 -5.88
C GLY A 164 13.50 2.55 -7.23
N ARG A 165 12.26 2.07 -7.36
CA ARG A 165 11.48 2.21 -8.60
C ARG A 165 10.90 3.61 -8.78
N ALA A 166 10.56 4.31 -7.70
CA ALA A 166 10.16 5.71 -7.78
C ALA A 166 11.31 6.61 -8.22
N ASN A 167 12.54 6.36 -7.74
CA ASN A 167 13.73 7.14 -8.11
C ASN A 167 14.32 6.78 -9.48
N ALA A 168 14.02 5.60 -10.03
CA ALA A 168 14.45 5.23 -11.38
C ALA A 168 13.70 6.01 -12.50
N LYS A 169 12.75 6.88 -12.13
CA LYS A 169 11.93 7.70 -13.03
C LYS A 169 12.54 9.06 -13.41
N VAL A 170 13.86 9.24 -13.28
CA VAL A 170 14.56 10.45 -13.76
C VAL A 170 14.90 10.32 -15.23
#